data_AF-A0A2G8T995-F1
#
_entry.id   AF-A0A2G8T995-F1
#
_cell.length_a   1.000
_cell.length_b   1.000
_cell.length_c   1.000
_cell.angle_alpha   90.00
_cell.angle_beta   90.00
_cell.angle_gamma   90.00
#
_symmetry.space_group_name_H-M   'P 1'
#
loop_
_entity.id
_entity.type
_entity.pdbx_description
1 polymer ?
#
loop_
_entity_poly.entity_id
_entity_poly.type
_entity_poly.pdbx_seq_one_letter_code
_entity_poly.pdbx_strand_id
1 'polypeptide(L)'
;MNTSKHHISKLSKMSTQLPDLIASLDAATTDLAQRMAELKAQGLIYATEHWKDQKYMVLLYPIQAGQPRKREYVGKDPAKVEDAKAKIQRAKDYEALAAKAKRLDESLFEGFRRLQEAASVLERAN
;
A
#
# COMPACT_ATOMS: atom_id res chain seq x y z
N MET A 1 -21.38 29.00 30.53
CA MET A 1 -20.11 28.30 30.21
C MET A 1 -19.21 29.25 29.45
N ASN A 2 -17.95 29.41 29.85
CA ASN A 2 -17.02 30.31 29.19
C ASN A 2 -16.49 29.63 27.91
N THR A 3 -16.92 30.12 26.73
CA THR A 3 -16.72 29.48 25.42
C THR A 3 -15.24 29.16 25.13
N SER A 4 -14.31 30.01 25.57
CA SER A 4 -12.88 29.79 25.40
C SER A 4 -12.36 28.58 26.21
N LYS A 5 -12.85 28.39 27.44
CA LYS A 5 -12.49 27.21 28.26
C LYS A 5 -12.98 25.90 27.61
N HIS A 6 -14.14 25.95 26.95
CA HIS A 6 -14.69 24.81 26.21
C HIS A 6 -13.84 24.44 24.99
N HIS A 7 -13.38 25.44 24.22
CA HIS A 7 -12.48 25.21 23.08
C HIS A 7 -11.12 24.66 23.51
N ILE A 8 -10.52 25.20 24.57
CA ILE A 8 -9.26 24.69 25.14
C ILE A 8 -9.41 23.23 25.57
N SER A 9 -10.49 22.88 26.28
CA SER A 9 -10.74 21.49 26.70
C SER A 9 -10.85 20.53 25.52
N LYS A 10 -11.51 20.93 24.41
CA LYS A 10 -11.58 20.12 23.19
C LYS A 10 -10.19 19.94 22.56
N LEU A 11 -9.41 21.01 22.42
CA LEU A 11 -8.06 20.96 21.86
C LEU A 11 -7.15 20.04 22.69
N SER A 12 -7.16 20.18 24.02
CA SER A 12 -6.39 19.31 24.92
C SER A 12 -6.83 17.85 24.82
N LYS A 13 -8.13 17.57 24.74
CA LYS A 13 -8.61 16.19 24.57
C LYS A 13 -8.11 15.59 23.26
N MET A 14 -8.20 16.34 22.15
CA MET A 14 -7.69 15.87 20.85
C MET A 14 -6.18 15.66 20.89
N SER A 15 -5.40 16.57 21.48
CA SER A 15 -3.95 16.43 21.54
C SER A 15 -3.50 15.21 22.33
N THR A 16 -4.22 14.81 23.38
CA THR A 16 -3.91 13.57 24.13
C THR A 16 -4.12 12.30 23.32
N GLN A 17 -4.97 12.32 22.29
CA GLN A 17 -5.26 11.14 21.46
C GLN A 17 -4.30 11.01 20.26
N LEU A 18 -3.61 12.08 19.87
CA LEU A 18 -2.74 12.10 18.70
C LEU A 18 -1.54 11.14 18.82
N PRO A 19 -0.81 11.05 19.95
CA PRO A 19 0.34 10.16 20.06
C PRO A 19 -0.01 8.69 19.81
N ASP A 20 -1.10 8.20 20.41
CA ASP A 20 -1.54 6.81 20.24
C ASP A 20 -1.95 6.53 18.79
N LEU A 21 -2.62 7.48 18.15
CA LEU A 21 -2.98 7.37 16.74
C LEU A 21 -1.72 7.33 15.84
N ILE A 22 -0.75 8.19 16.09
CA ILE A 22 0.53 8.21 15.36
C ILE A 22 1.26 6.88 15.53
N ALA A 23 1.35 6.36 16.76
CA ALA A 23 1.98 5.08 17.04
C ALA A 23 1.28 3.92 16.32
N SER A 24 -0.06 3.92 16.29
CA SER A 24 -0.82 2.91 15.54
C SER A 24 -0.58 2.99 14.03
N LEU A 25 -0.43 4.19 13.46
CA LEU A 25 -0.17 4.37 12.03
C LEU A 25 1.27 3.99 11.67
N ASP A 26 2.23 4.26 12.55
CA ASP A 26 3.63 3.84 12.40
C ASP A 26 3.74 2.30 12.36
N ALA A 27 3.15 1.62 13.35
CA ALA A 27 3.09 0.16 13.38
C ALA A 27 2.41 -0.43 12.13
N ALA A 28 1.32 0.19 11.65
CA ALA A 28 0.65 -0.23 10.42
C ALA A 28 1.53 -0.04 9.18
N THR A 29 2.33 1.03 9.14
CA THR A 29 3.28 1.29 8.05
C THR A 29 4.40 0.24 8.04
N THR A 30 4.93 -0.11 9.21
CA THR A 30 5.94 -1.17 9.35
C THR A 30 5.40 -2.54 8.92
N ASP A 31 4.19 -2.93 9.35
CA ASP A 31 3.56 -4.20 8.95
C ASP A 31 3.40 -4.29 7.43
N LEU A 32 2.90 -3.23 6.80
CA LEU A 32 2.73 -3.20 5.34
C LEU A 32 4.07 -3.35 4.62
N ALA A 33 5.10 -2.63 5.06
CA ALA A 33 6.43 -2.72 4.47
C ALA A 33 7.02 -4.13 4.59
N GLN A 34 6.88 -4.77 5.75
CA GLN A 34 7.36 -6.13 5.98
C GLN A 34 6.65 -7.13 5.05
N ARG A 35 5.31 -7.10 4.99
CA ARG A 35 4.54 -8.01 4.15
C ARG A 35 4.84 -7.83 2.66
N MET A 36 5.03 -6.58 2.22
CA MET A 36 5.46 -6.29 0.86
C MET A 36 6.85 -6.87 0.56
N ALA A 37 7.79 -6.76 1.50
CA ALA A 37 9.14 -7.32 1.37
C ALA A 37 9.11 -8.86 1.28
N GLU A 38 8.29 -9.52 2.10
CA GLU A 38 8.10 -10.97 2.09
C GLU A 38 7.55 -11.47 0.75
N LEU A 39 6.50 -10.82 0.23
CA LEU A 39 5.94 -11.15 -1.09
C LEU A 39 6.98 -11.00 -2.21
N LYS A 40 7.77 -9.91 -2.15
CA LYS A 40 8.83 -9.64 -3.11
C LYS A 40 9.94 -10.69 -3.05
N ALA A 41 10.35 -11.11 -1.85
CA ALA A 41 11.36 -12.14 -1.64
C ALA A 41 10.94 -13.51 -2.20
N GLN A 42 9.65 -13.82 -2.14
CA GLN A 42 9.09 -15.05 -2.72
C GLN A 42 8.98 -14.99 -4.27
N GLY A 43 9.16 -13.81 -4.88
CA GLY A 43 9.21 -13.58 -6.33
C GLY A 43 7.86 -13.23 -6.97
N LEU A 44 7.78 -12.11 -7.69
CA LEU A 44 6.51 -11.61 -8.26
C LEU A 44 6.48 -11.80 -9.78
N ILE A 45 5.35 -12.21 -10.33
CA ILE A 45 5.12 -12.25 -11.79
C ILE A 45 4.02 -11.26 -12.16
N TYR A 46 4.41 -10.21 -12.88
CA TYR A 46 3.50 -9.23 -13.46
C TYR A 46 3.09 -9.63 -14.88
N ALA A 47 2.31 -10.70 -14.97
CA ALA A 47 1.80 -11.21 -16.25
C ALA A 47 0.37 -11.74 -16.11
N THR A 48 -0.30 -11.92 -17.24
CA THR A 48 -1.59 -12.62 -17.29
C THR A 48 -1.37 -14.04 -17.79
N GLU A 49 -2.04 -15.02 -17.17
CA GLU A 49 -2.07 -16.39 -17.68
C GLU A 49 -2.84 -16.46 -19.00
N HIS A 50 -2.35 -17.25 -19.94
CA HIS A 50 -3.02 -17.52 -21.20
C HIS A 50 -2.81 -18.98 -21.61
N TRP A 51 -3.90 -19.70 -21.85
CA TRP A 51 -3.87 -21.09 -22.29
C TRP A 51 -4.03 -21.17 -23.80
N LYS A 52 -3.06 -21.82 -24.46
CA LYS A 52 -3.14 -22.11 -25.90
C LYS A 52 -3.85 -23.44 -26.12
N ASP A 53 -5.05 -23.38 -26.69
CA ASP A 53 -5.90 -24.53 -27.01
C ASP A 53 -6.07 -25.52 -25.85
N GLN A 54 -6.04 -25.03 -24.60
CA GLN A 54 -5.99 -25.83 -23.37
C GLN A 54 -4.82 -26.84 -23.27
N LYS A 55 -3.81 -26.73 -24.14
CA LYS A 55 -2.65 -27.64 -24.21
C LYS A 55 -1.50 -27.22 -23.32
N TYR A 56 -1.26 -25.92 -23.19
CA TYR A 56 -0.18 -25.38 -22.37
C TYR A 56 -0.44 -23.92 -21.99
N MET A 57 0.15 -23.52 -20.86
CA MET A 57 0.11 -22.16 -20.34
C MET A 57 1.29 -21.32 -20.85
N VAL A 58 0.99 -20.07 -21.16
CA VAL A 58 1.93 -19.00 -21.50
C VAL A 58 1.63 -17.80 -20.63
N LEU A 59 2.65 -17.13 -20.13
CA LEU A 59 2.53 -15.85 -19.44
C LEU A 59 2.63 -14.73 -20.46
N LEU A 60 1.68 -13.81 -20.41
CA LEU A 60 1.66 -12.63 -21.26
C LEU A 60 1.96 -11.39 -20.42
N TYR A 61 3.14 -10.84 -20.58
CA TYR A 61 3.55 -9.63 -19.88
C TYR A 61 2.87 -8.38 -20.51
N PRO A 62 2.70 -7.29 -19.74
CA PRO A 62 2.29 -5.99 -20.26
C PRO A 62 3.19 -5.52 -21.40
N ILE A 63 2.63 -4.78 -22.36
CA ILE A 63 3.38 -4.19 -23.46
C ILE A 63 4.17 -2.99 -22.92
N GLN A 64 5.46 -2.93 -23.27
CA GLN A 64 6.30 -1.76 -23.03
C GLN A 64 6.42 -0.95 -24.32
N ALA A 65 6.44 0.38 -24.22
CA ALA A 65 6.50 1.25 -25.38
C ALA A 65 7.73 0.93 -26.25
N GLY A 66 7.51 0.71 -27.55
CA GLY A 66 8.57 0.37 -28.50
C GLY A 66 9.09 -1.08 -28.42
N GLN A 67 8.53 -1.94 -27.56
CA GLN A 67 8.94 -3.35 -27.44
C GLN A 67 7.84 -4.32 -27.83
N PRO A 68 8.18 -5.46 -28.47
CA PRO A 68 7.21 -6.53 -28.71
C PRO A 68 6.73 -7.11 -27.37
N ARG A 69 5.49 -7.60 -27.35
CA ARG A 69 4.93 -8.21 -26.13
C ARG A 69 5.75 -9.44 -25.72
N LYS A 70 6.37 -9.38 -24.53
CA LYS A 70 7.07 -10.52 -23.94
C LYS A 70 6.07 -11.63 -23.61
N ARG A 71 6.38 -12.84 -24.05
CA ARG A 71 5.65 -14.08 -23.75
C ARG A 71 6.62 -15.08 -23.14
N GLU A 72 6.17 -15.81 -22.14
CA GLU A 72 6.98 -16.85 -21.48
C GLU A 72 6.21 -18.16 -21.43
N TYR A 73 6.81 -19.23 -21.95
CA TYR A 73 6.19 -20.55 -21.98
C TYR A 73 6.36 -21.25 -20.64
N VAL A 74 5.25 -21.67 -20.02
CA VAL A 74 5.24 -22.44 -18.76
C VAL A 74 4.99 -23.92 -19.03
N GLY A 75 4.19 -24.24 -20.05
CA GLY A 75 3.85 -25.60 -20.39
C GLY A 75 2.59 -26.09 -19.68
N LYS A 76 2.46 -27.41 -19.52
CA LYS A 76 1.31 -28.08 -18.89
C LYS A 76 1.64 -28.81 -17.59
N ASP A 77 2.88 -28.71 -17.16
CA ASP A 77 3.34 -29.30 -15.91
C ASP A 77 2.58 -28.64 -14.75
N PRO A 78 1.78 -29.39 -13.96
CA PRO A 78 0.97 -28.83 -12.89
C PRO A 78 1.79 -28.03 -11.88
N ALA A 79 2.99 -28.49 -11.52
CA ALA A 79 3.83 -27.81 -10.54
C ALA A 79 4.31 -26.45 -11.08
N LYS A 80 4.70 -26.38 -12.36
CA LYS A 80 5.12 -25.12 -12.99
C LYS A 80 3.94 -24.15 -13.17
N VAL A 81 2.77 -24.68 -13.50
CA VAL A 81 1.55 -23.88 -13.65
C VAL A 81 1.14 -23.27 -12.31
N GLU A 82 1.09 -24.06 -11.25
CA GLU A 82 0.69 -23.58 -9.93
C GLU A 82 1.72 -22.62 -9.33
N ASP A 83 3.02 -22.85 -9.51
CA ASP A 83 4.06 -21.89 -9.13
C ASP A 83 3.89 -20.53 -9.84
N ALA A 84 3.66 -20.55 -11.16
CA ALA A 84 3.43 -19.32 -11.92
C ALA A 84 2.16 -18.58 -11.47
N LYS A 85 1.06 -19.30 -11.23
CA LYS A 85 -0.17 -18.70 -10.68
C LYS A 85 0.05 -18.11 -9.30
N ALA A 86 0.78 -18.80 -8.42
CA ALA A 86 1.11 -18.28 -7.10
C ALA A 86 1.92 -16.99 -7.17
N LYS A 87 2.91 -16.91 -8.08
CA LYS A 87 3.68 -15.68 -8.32
C LYS A 87 2.85 -14.53 -8.89
N ILE A 88 1.87 -14.82 -9.75
CA ILE A 88 0.91 -13.83 -10.25
C ILE A 88 0.01 -13.32 -9.12
N GLN A 89 -0.51 -14.23 -8.29
CA GLN A 89 -1.36 -13.84 -7.17
C GLN A 89 -0.58 -12.98 -6.16
N ARG A 90 0.66 -13.36 -5.83
CA ARG A 90 1.53 -12.57 -4.97
C ARG A 90 1.81 -11.18 -5.54
N ALA A 91 1.94 -11.03 -6.86
CA ALA A 91 2.05 -9.71 -7.49
C ALA A 91 0.78 -8.87 -7.29
N LYS A 92 -0.41 -9.45 -7.41
CA LYS A 92 -1.68 -8.74 -7.11
C LYS A 92 -1.77 -8.34 -5.65
N ASP A 93 -1.40 -9.23 -4.74
CA ASP A 93 -1.41 -8.96 -3.30
C ASP A 93 -0.42 -7.84 -2.95
N TYR A 94 0.76 -7.85 -3.58
CA TYR A 94 1.75 -6.78 -3.44
C TYR A 94 1.19 -5.44 -3.90
N GLU A 95 0.55 -5.36 -5.08
CA GLU A 95 -0.05 -4.11 -5.57
C GLU A 95 -1.16 -3.59 -4.66
N ALA A 96 -1.98 -4.49 -4.10
CA ALA A 96 -3.00 -4.12 -3.13
C ALA A 96 -2.41 -3.53 -1.84
N LEU A 97 -1.33 -4.13 -1.32
CA LEU A 97 -0.61 -3.59 -0.16
C LEU A 97 0.07 -2.26 -0.49
N ALA A 98 0.70 -2.14 -1.66
CA ALA A 98 1.33 -0.90 -2.12
C ALA A 98 0.33 0.25 -2.23
N ALA A 99 -0.86 -0.02 -2.79
CA ALA A 99 -1.94 0.96 -2.86
C ALA A 99 -2.42 1.39 -1.46
N LYS A 100 -2.49 0.46 -0.50
CA LYS A 100 -2.85 0.77 0.89
C LYS A 100 -1.76 1.61 1.57
N ALA A 101 -0.49 1.26 1.41
CA ALA A 101 0.64 2.01 1.94
C ALA A 101 0.66 3.45 1.39
N LYS A 102 0.41 3.63 0.09
CA LYS A 102 0.30 4.95 -0.53
C LYS A 102 -0.79 5.81 0.10
N ARG A 103 -2.00 5.26 0.30
CA ARG A 103 -3.11 5.99 0.95
C ARG A 103 -2.80 6.37 2.40
N LEU A 104 -2.09 5.50 3.11
CA LEU A 104 -1.65 5.74 4.47
C LEU A 104 -0.65 6.91 4.53
N ASP A 105 0.32 6.92 3.63
CA ASP A 105 1.31 8.00 3.48
C ASP A 105 0.64 9.34 3.13
N GLU A 106 -0.27 9.35 2.16
CA GLU A 106 -1.09 10.53 1.82
C GLU A 106 -1.88 11.06 3.03
N SER A 107 -2.43 10.16 3.85
CA SER A 107 -3.20 10.53 5.05
C SER A 107 -2.30 11.09 6.15
N LEU A 108 -1.12 10.51 6.36
CA LEU A 108 -0.12 11.00 7.30
C LEU A 108 0.37 12.40 6.92
N PHE A 109 0.67 12.61 5.64
CA PHE A 109 1.12 13.91 5.13
C PHE A 109 0.04 14.99 5.30
N GLU A 110 -1.21 14.70 4.96
CA GLU A 110 -2.32 15.64 5.18
C GLU A 110 -2.57 15.90 6.67
N GLY A 111 -2.46 14.87 7.52
CA GLY A 111 -2.52 15.02 8.97
C GLY A 111 -1.45 15.96 9.51
N PHE A 112 -0.20 15.78 9.07
CA PHE A 112 0.92 16.67 9.40
C PHE A 112 0.62 18.12 8.99
N ARG A 113 0.18 18.34 7.75
CA ARG A 113 -0.14 19.68 7.22
C ARG A 113 -1.18 20.40 8.09
N ARG A 114 -2.24 19.69 8.50
CA ARG A 114 -3.30 20.24 9.35
C ARG A 114 -2.83 20.56 10.77
N LEU A 115 -1.99 19.70 11.35
CA LEU A 115 -1.44 19.94 12.67
C LEU A 115 -0.48 21.14 12.67
N GLN A 116 0.34 21.26 11.63
CA GLN A 116 1.22 22.41 11.45
C GLN A 116 0.42 23.71 11.32
N GLU A 117 -0.64 23.72 10.50
CA GLU A 117 -1.54 24.86 10.36
C GLU A 117 -2.21 25.24 11.70
N ALA A 118 -2.74 24.25 12.43
CA ALA A 118 -3.35 24.48 13.74
C ALA A 118 -2.34 25.06 14.75
N ALA A 119 -1.12 24.54 14.79
CA ALA A 119 -0.06 25.05 15.65
C ALA A 119 0.25 26.53 15.33
N SER A 120 0.43 26.86 14.04
CA SER A 120 0.67 28.24 13.60
C SER A 120 -0.46 29.20 13.97
N VAL A 121 -1.73 28.76 13.93
CA VAL A 121 -2.88 29.59 14.34
C VAL A 121 -2.85 29.86 15.85
N LEU A 122 -2.55 28.84 16.66
CA LEU A 122 -2.49 28.97 18.12
C LEU A 122 -1.30 29.83 18.57
N GLU A 123 -0.15 29.71 17.91
CA GLU A 123 1.03 30.55 18.18
C GLU A 123 0.75 32.03 17.91
N ARG A 124 0.00 32.36 16.85
CA ARG A 124 -0.38 33.75 16.54
C ARG A 124 -1.40 34.34 17.52
N ALA A 125 -2.14 33.49 18.22
CA ALA A 125 -3.17 33.89 19.18
C ALA A 125 -2.61 34.11 20.60
N ASN A 126 -1.33 33.76 20.82
CA ASN A 126 -0.60 33.92 22.06
C ASN A 126 0.29 35.17 22.00
#